data_AF-A0A8H7Y6A8-F1
#
_entry.id   AF-A0A8H7Y6A8-F1
#
_cell.length_a   1.000
_cell.length_b   1.000
_cell.length_c   1.000
_cell.angle_alpha   90.00
_cell.angle_beta   90.00
_cell.angle_gamma   90.00
#
_symmetry.space_group_name_H-M   'P 1'
#
loop_
_entity.id
_entity.type
_entity.pdbx_description
1 polymer ?
#
loop_
_entity_poly.entity_id
_entity_poly.type
_entity_poly.pdbx_seq_one_letter_code
_entity_poly.pdbx_strand_id
1 'polypeptide(L)'
;MANRVVVQGAQPRPPPGQFTHPRLEISTFVQNLRQFSLYVQALQIFYDRYQGDATSYWQISGIHGLPYVDWNGTPSGGRGYCVHQSLLFPTWHRPYVVLFEQEIQKIARELAQAYTHNRPLWEEAAAALRQPYWGWDNTATMVPPLHITTYPTLMIVKARSTAFVRVPNPFLTYTYPKNGNAGFPPDFNVWPRTTRYPDASGNSQPDKLRNVLSIVGPQIHENFRRLFSLRTWKEFTSGGLGTSGLEAIHGTIHVRTGGPGGNMGQVPVADLLPFRRTQTDYWKSPDIIRTGDVFNYSYDRTVNASQSESSEGVATSDENTDPERTELEWSVRVECKQYEVGGSFSVYVFISNETPTNHHVEWLSHETVAGTFDVFANLNPEECANCSARVDQEVKGFVHINQKYLERSNATLSPEDVIPYLKENISWAVVSANGEVVDLQKFPSLKVTVISTPLTLSEGAKYPTEGLPTHYPEVTRGRLGGHRDD
;
A
#
# COMPACT_ATOMS: atom_id res chain seq x y z
N MET A 1 -17.96 33.30 11.18
CA MET A 1 -17.70 32.10 10.36
C MET A 1 -17.18 31.01 11.27
N ALA A 2 -17.65 29.77 11.15
CA ALA A 2 -17.07 28.66 11.91
C ALA A 2 -15.60 28.47 11.47
N ASN A 3 -14.69 28.35 12.43
CA ASN A 3 -13.27 28.18 12.17
C ASN A 3 -13.02 26.76 11.66
N ARG A 4 -12.63 26.61 10.39
CA ARG A 4 -12.45 25.31 9.74
C ARG A 4 -11.05 24.77 10.01
N VAL A 5 -10.92 23.44 10.04
CA VAL A 5 -9.61 22.76 10.12
C VAL A 5 -8.73 23.13 8.93
N VAL A 6 -7.49 23.56 9.21
CA VAL A 6 -6.44 23.87 8.24
C VAL A 6 -5.37 22.78 8.31
N VAL A 7 -4.94 22.27 7.16
CA VAL A 7 -3.88 21.26 7.05
C VAL A 7 -2.56 21.98 6.78
N GLN A 8 -1.77 22.19 7.82
CA GLN A 8 -0.52 22.96 7.79
C GLN A 8 0.73 22.13 8.15
N GLY A 9 0.51 20.87 8.55
CA GLY A 9 1.54 19.93 8.99
C GLY A 9 1.97 20.13 10.44
N ALA A 10 2.93 19.30 10.87
CA ALA A 10 3.46 19.30 12.22
C ALA A 10 4.07 20.65 12.62
N GLN A 11 3.93 21.03 13.89
CA GLN A 11 4.39 22.29 14.47
C GLN A 11 5.25 22.08 15.73
N PRO A 12 6.23 22.94 16.02
CA PRO A 12 6.62 24.14 15.26
C PRO A 12 7.37 23.80 13.96
N ARG A 13 7.37 24.74 13.01
CA ARG A 13 8.27 24.70 11.84
C ARG A 13 9.71 24.99 12.28
N PRO A 14 10.70 24.27 11.73
CA PRO A 14 12.10 24.60 11.96
C PRO A 14 12.40 25.99 11.40
N PRO A 15 13.37 26.71 11.98
CA PRO A 15 13.89 27.95 11.41
C PRO A 15 14.32 27.77 9.94
N PRO A 16 14.24 28.82 9.11
CA PRO A 16 14.77 28.77 7.74
C PRO A 16 16.22 28.26 7.73
N GLY A 17 16.50 27.29 6.85
CA GLY A 17 17.83 26.67 6.72
C GLY A 17 18.10 25.48 7.64
N GLN A 18 17.19 25.11 8.55
CA GLN A 18 17.27 23.86 9.31
C GLN A 18 16.47 22.73 8.66
N PHE A 19 16.97 21.50 8.77
CA PHE A 19 16.29 20.32 8.26
C PHE A 19 15.02 20.02 9.06
N THR A 20 13.93 19.73 8.34
CA THR A 20 12.68 19.23 8.93
C THR A 20 12.88 17.82 9.49
N HIS A 21 12.29 17.54 10.66
CA HIS A 21 12.35 16.20 11.25
C HIS A 21 11.85 15.12 10.28
N PRO A 22 12.52 13.96 10.22
CA PRO A 22 12.14 12.87 9.32
C PRO A 22 10.95 12.07 9.87
N ARG A 23 10.14 11.54 8.96
CA ARG A 23 9.35 10.34 9.21
C ARG A 23 10.33 9.17 9.31
N LEU A 24 10.27 8.44 10.42
CA LEU A 24 11.14 7.28 10.67
C LEU A 24 10.48 6.00 10.16
N GLU A 25 11.30 5.08 9.66
CA GLU A 25 10.86 3.70 9.40
C GLU A 25 10.31 3.09 10.70
N ILE A 26 9.20 2.35 10.63
CA ILE A 26 8.44 1.92 11.80
C ILE A 26 9.26 1.03 12.75
N SER A 27 10.17 0.21 12.23
CA SER A 27 11.07 -0.64 13.02
C SER A 27 12.09 0.17 13.80
N THR A 28 12.57 1.29 13.25
CA THR A 28 13.38 2.27 13.98
C THR A 28 12.53 3.07 14.97
N PHE A 29 11.34 3.49 14.56
CA PHE A 29 10.43 4.29 15.37
C PHE A 29 10.04 3.61 16.69
N VAL A 30 9.71 2.31 16.66
CA VAL A 30 9.31 1.56 17.86
C VAL A 30 10.44 1.42 18.90
N GLN A 31 11.70 1.62 18.49
CA GLN A 31 12.85 1.64 19.41
C GLN A 31 13.04 3.01 20.09
N ASN A 32 12.42 4.07 19.55
CA ASN A 32 12.48 5.40 20.17
C ASN A 32 11.48 5.48 21.32
N LEU A 33 11.96 5.20 22.54
CA LEU A 33 11.15 5.17 23.76
C LEU A 33 10.17 6.35 23.90
N ARG A 34 10.64 7.58 23.68
CA ARG A 34 9.83 8.78 23.92
C ARG A 34 8.79 8.98 22.83
N GLN A 35 9.21 8.94 21.57
CA GLN A 35 8.29 9.10 20.44
C GLN A 35 7.26 7.96 20.42
N PHE A 36 7.68 6.71 20.64
CA PHE A 36 6.78 5.57 20.70
C PHE A 36 5.77 5.69 21.85
N SER A 37 6.22 6.03 23.06
CA SER A 37 5.31 6.20 24.21
C SER A 37 4.31 7.33 24.01
N LEU A 38 4.74 8.46 23.44
CA LEU A 38 3.85 9.58 23.13
C LEU A 38 2.85 9.22 22.04
N TYR A 39 3.31 8.55 20.97
CA TYR A 39 2.46 8.19 19.84
C TYR A 39 1.39 7.16 20.24
N VAL A 40 1.73 6.14 21.03
CA VAL A 40 0.75 5.15 21.52
C VAL A 40 -0.34 5.83 22.35
N GLN A 41 0.03 6.74 23.26
CA GLN A 41 -0.95 7.49 24.05
C GLN A 41 -1.77 8.46 23.18
N ALA A 42 -1.13 9.14 22.22
CA ALA A 42 -1.79 10.04 21.31
C ALA A 42 -2.81 9.31 20.43
N LEU A 43 -2.47 8.11 19.93
CA LEU A 43 -3.38 7.30 19.12
C LEU A 43 -4.58 6.80 19.92
N GLN A 44 -4.38 6.38 21.17
CA GLN A 44 -5.49 6.02 22.09
C GLN A 44 -6.45 7.20 22.29
N ILE A 45 -5.92 8.38 22.63
CA ILE A 45 -6.73 9.60 22.78
C ILE A 45 -7.42 9.98 21.46
N PHE A 46 -6.75 9.82 20.33
CA PHE A 46 -7.29 10.14 19.02
C PHE A 46 -8.46 9.24 18.64
N TYR A 47 -8.40 7.95 19.00
CA TYR A 47 -9.48 6.98 18.83
C TYR A 47 -10.68 7.29 19.72
N ASP A 48 -10.44 7.80 20.93
CA ASP A 48 -11.48 8.13 21.92
C ASP A 48 -12.16 9.50 21.67
N ARG A 49 -11.67 10.30 20.71
CA ARG A 49 -12.29 11.58 20.35
C ARG A 49 -13.73 11.38 19.88
N TYR A 50 -14.58 12.36 20.19
CA TYR A 50 -15.98 12.31 19.80
C TYR A 50 -16.12 12.26 18.27
N GLN A 51 -16.90 11.30 17.77
CA GLN A 51 -17.05 11.03 16.34
C GLN A 51 -17.65 12.18 15.51
N GLY A 52 -18.24 13.20 16.16
CA GLY A 52 -18.74 14.39 15.47
C GLY A 52 -17.66 15.46 15.25
N ASP A 53 -16.51 15.34 15.92
CA ASP A 53 -15.42 16.30 15.78
C ASP A 53 -14.71 16.06 14.45
N ALA A 54 -14.57 17.09 13.62
CA ALA A 54 -13.90 17.00 12.31
C ALA A 54 -12.46 16.49 12.40
N THR A 55 -11.81 16.64 13.56
CA THR A 55 -10.47 16.14 13.85
C THR A 55 -10.47 14.87 14.70
N SER A 56 -11.56 14.11 14.77
CA SER A 56 -11.57 12.77 15.35
C SER A 56 -11.00 11.74 14.37
N TYR A 57 -10.51 10.61 14.89
CA TYR A 57 -10.05 9.51 14.02
C TYR A 57 -11.18 9.02 13.09
N TRP A 58 -12.41 8.97 13.60
CA TRP A 58 -13.60 8.60 12.82
C TRP A 58 -13.83 9.53 11.64
N GLN A 59 -13.90 10.86 11.87
CA GLN A 59 -14.14 11.83 10.81
C GLN A 59 -12.98 11.89 9.82
N ILE A 60 -11.73 11.86 10.29
CA ILE A 60 -10.56 11.87 9.41
C ILE A 60 -10.53 10.60 8.57
N SER A 61 -10.73 9.42 9.14
CA SER A 61 -10.79 8.16 8.37
C SER A 61 -11.94 8.14 7.37
N GLY A 62 -13.09 8.70 7.75
CA GLY A 62 -14.27 8.86 6.89
C GLY A 62 -14.04 9.78 5.68
N ILE A 63 -13.03 10.66 5.70
CA ILE A 63 -12.63 11.42 4.50
C ILE A 63 -12.31 10.47 3.36
N HIS A 64 -11.63 9.36 3.65
CA HIS A 64 -11.27 8.42 2.60
C HIS A 64 -12.52 7.89 1.89
N GLY A 65 -13.54 7.52 2.67
CA GLY A 65 -14.71 6.82 2.16
C GLY A 65 -15.93 6.86 3.06
N LEU A 66 -16.34 5.71 3.59
CA LEU A 66 -17.53 5.58 4.42
C LEU A 66 -17.28 6.08 5.86
N PRO A 67 -18.29 6.66 6.53
CA PRO A 67 -19.59 7.02 5.96
C PRO A 67 -19.49 8.26 5.05
N TYR A 68 -20.28 8.31 3.98
CA TYR A 68 -20.25 9.39 2.98
C TYR A 68 -20.85 10.71 3.47
N VAL A 69 -20.24 11.30 4.50
CA VAL A 69 -20.72 12.51 5.17
C VAL A 69 -19.84 13.71 4.87
N ASP A 70 -20.44 14.89 4.92
CA ASP A 70 -19.73 16.16 4.78
C ASP A 70 -18.63 16.29 5.84
N TRP A 71 -17.41 16.61 5.41
CA TRP A 71 -16.31 16.84 6.33
C TRP A 71 -16.02 18.34 6.49
N ASN A 72 -16.10 18.84 7.72
CA ASN A 72 -15.68 20.20 8.10
C ASN A 72 -16.31 21.31 7.20
N GLY A 73 -17.60 21.14 6.89
CA GLY A 73 -18.37 22.05 6.04
C GLY A 73 -18.04 21.99 4.55
N THR A 74 -17.36 20.93 4.10
CA THR A 74 -17.14 20.61 2.70
C THR A 74 -18.11 19.49 2.33
N PRO A 75 -19.01 19.67 1.34
CA PRO A 75 -19.94 18.63 0.96
C PRO A 75 -19.25 17.36 0.45
N SER A 76 -19.73 16.18 0.84
CA SER A 76 -19.27 14.89 0.29
C SER A 76 -19.94 14.56 -1.04
N GLY A 77 -21.12 15.14 -1.29
CA GLY A 77 -21.97 14.77 -2.41
C GLY A 77 -22.53 13.35 -2.30
N GLY A 78 -22.52 12.77 -1.09
CA GLY A 78 -22.95 11.39 -0.84
C GLY A 78 -21.91 10.33 -1.25
N ARG A 79 -20.63 10.71 -1.35
CA ARG A 79 -19.53 9.82 -1.81
C ARG A 79 -18.29 9.95 -0.91
N GLY A 80 -17.29 9.08 -1.08
CA GLY A 80 -15.98 9.21 -0.41
C GLY A 80 -15.22 10.42 -0.96
N TYR A 81 -14.06 10.79 -0.40
CA TYR A 81 -13.21 11.84 -0.99
C TYR A 81 -11.90 11.32 -1.60
N CYS A 82 -11.47 10.07 -1.45
CA CYS A 82 -10.10 9.68 -1.88
C CYS A 82 -9.88 9.43 -3.37
N VAL A 83 -8.80 9.94 -3.97
CA VAL A 83 -8.62 9.81 -5.44
C VAL A 83 -7.91 8.51 -5.79
N HIS A 84 -8.57 7.68 -6.62
CA HIS A 84 -8.00 6.47 -7.23
C HIS A 84 -8.17 6.50 -8.77
N GLN A 85 -7.36 5.72 -9.49
CA GLN A 85 -7.25 5.64 -10.95
C GLN A 85 -7.03 6.99 -11.62
N SER A 86 -6.31 7.88 -10.95
CA SER A 86 -6.13 9.25 -11.40
C SER A 86 -4.73 9.73 -11.05
N LEU A 87 -4.24 10.63 -11.90
CA LEU A 87 -2.93 11.26 -11.71
C LEU A 87 -2.84 12.08 -10.42
N LEU A 88 -3.96 12.33 -9.74
CA LEU A 88 -3.98 12.99 -8.44
C LEU A 88 -3.77 12.01 -7.28
N PHE A 89 -3.82 10.68 -7.49
CA PHE A 89 -3.68 9.67 -6.44
C PHE A 89 -2.52 9.96 -5.46
N PRO A 90 -1.26 10.17 -5.92
CA PRO A 90 -0.15 10.41 -4.99
C PRO A 90 -0.29 11.75 -4.26
N THR A 91 -0.84 12.76 -4.94
CA THR A 91 -1.00 14.11 -4.40
C THR A 91 -2.20 14.24 -3.48
N TRP A 92 -3.21 13.39 -3.59
CA TRP A 92 -4.38 13.38 -2.72
C TRP A 92 -4.09 12.81 -1.35
N HIS A 93 -3.42 11.66 -1.34
CA HIS A 93 -3.09 10.96 -0.11
C HIS A 93 -2.04 11.72 0.72
N ARG A 94 -1.28 12.64 0.12
CA ARG A 94 -0.26 13.42 0.82
C ARG A 94 -0.83 14.34 1.92
N PRO A 95 -1.71 15.32 1.64
CA PRO A 95 -2.35 16.13 2.68
C PRO A 95 -3.23 15.32 3.62
N TYR A 96 -3.76 14.17 3.18
CA TYR A 96 -4.49 13.24 4.04
C TYR A 96 -3.62 12.70 5.19
N VAL A 97 -2.44 12.16 4.86
CA VAL A 97 -1.47 11.68 5.86
C VAL A 97 -0.95 12.83 6.72
N VAL A 98 -0.78 14.02 6.15
CA VAL A 98 -0.35 15.22 6.90
C VAL A 98 -1.39 15.66 7.92
N LEU A 99 -2.69 15.61 7.59
CA LEU A 99 -3.77 15.90 8.53
C LEU A 99 -3.73 14.92 9.72
N PHE A 100 -3.57 13.63 9.44
CA PHE A 100 -3.42 12.61 10.49
C PHE A 100 -2.20 12.90 11.39
N GLU A 101 -1.04 13.15 10.79
CA GLU A 101 0.21 13.47 11.49
C GLU A 101 0.05 14.71 12.38
N GLN A 102 -0.56 15.78 11.85
CA GLN A 102 -0.79 17.03 12.57
C GLN A 102 -1.60 16.81 13.85
N GLU A 103 -2.68 16.01 13.78
CA GLU A 103 -3.54 15.76 14.94
C GLU A 103 -2.87 14.87 15.99
N ILE A 104 -2.14 13.83 15.57
CA ILE A 104 -1.35 13.00 16.50
C ILE A 104 -0.28 13.85 17.21
N GLN A 105 0.47 14.65 16.46
CA GLN A 105 1.54 15.45 17.01
C GLN A 105 1.00 16.52 17.98
N LYS A 106 -0.17 17.11 17.68
CA LYS A 106 -0.85 18.02 18.61
C LYS A 106 -1.13 17.36 19.96
N ILE A 107 -1.72 16.16 19.97
CA ILE A 107 -1.98 15.41 21.22
C ILE A 107 -0.67 15.07 21.93
N ALA A 108 0.35 14.61 21.19
CA ALA A 108 1.65 14.26 21.77
C ALA A 108 2.32 15.45 22.47
N ARG A 109 2.21 16.66 21.91
CA ARG A 109 2.75 17.88 22.54
C ARG A 109 1.99 18.28 23.79
N GLU A 110 0.66 18.11 23.81
CA GLU A 110 -0.15 18.31 25.02
C GLU A 110 0.22 17.29 26.11
N LEU A 111 0.39 16.02 25.74
CA LEU A 111 0.84 14.96 26.64
C LEU A 111 2.23 15.25 27.23
N ALA A 112 3.18 15.72 26.40
CA ALA A 112 4.55 15.98 26.82
C ALA A 112 4.64 17.00 27.98
N GLN A 113 3.77 18.02 27.99
CA GLN A 113 3.71 19.03 29.05
C GLN A 113 3.33 18.43 30.42
N ALA A 114 2.59 17.31 30.42
CA ALA A 114 2.18 16.63 31.64
C ALA A 114 3.30 15.77 32.26
N TYR A 115 4.39 15.48 31.54
CA TYR A 115 5.48 14.66 32.07
C TYR A 115 6.18 15.36 33.25
N THR A 116 6.41 14.63 34.34
CA THR A 116 7.04 15.16 35.56
C THR A 116 8.54 14.90 35.62
N HIS A 117 9.04 13.91 34.88
CA HIS A 117 10.46 13.55 34.81
C HIS A 117 11.01 13.79 33.41
N ASN A 118 12.17 14.44 33.31
CA ASN A 118 12.85 14.74 32.04
C ASN A 118 11.95 15.44 31.01
N ARG A 119 11.00 16.28 31.46
CA ARG A 119 10.01 16.96 30.61
C ARG A 119 10.60 17.59 29.33
N PRO A 120 11.74 18.32 29.38
CA PRO A 120 12.30 18.91 28.16
C PRO A 120 12.58 17.88 27.04
N LEU A 121 13.03 16.67 27.40
CA LEU A 121 13.30 15.60 26.43
C LEU A 121 12.00 15.00 25.84
N TRP A 122 10.90 15.04 26.59
CA TRP A 122 9.58 14.62 26.10
C TRP A 122 8.98 15.68 25.17
N GLU A 123 9.12 16.96 25.51
CA GLU A 123 8.68 18.08 24.68
C GLU A 123 9.46 18.13 23.36
N GLU A 124 10.79 17.91 23.40
CA GLU A 124 11.63 17.77 22.21
C GLU A 124 11.17 16.59 21.35
N ALA A 125 10.97 15.41 21.96
CA ALA A 125 10.49 14.22 21.25
C ALA A 125 9.11 14.46 20.60
N ALA A 126 8.20 15.17 21.27
CA ALA A 126 6.88 15.51 20.73
C ALA A 126 6.97 16.53 19.57
N ALA A 127 7.86 17.51 19.67
CA ALA A 127 8.10 18.48 18.59
C ALA A 127 8.70 17.78 17.34
N ALA A 128 9.61 16.83 17.57
CA ALA A 128 10.24 16.02 16.53
C ALA A 128 9.34 14.90 15.98
N LEU A 129 8.21 14.61 16.62
CA LEU A 129 7.34 13.51 16.24
C LEU A 129 6.77 13.74 14.83
N ARG A 130 6.89 12.72 13.98
CA ARG A 130 6.29 12.64 12.64
C ARG A 130 5.61 11.29 12.48
N GLN A 131 4.72 11.17 11.50
CA GLN A 131 4.06 9.90 11.20
C GLN A 131 5.12 8.88 10.77
N PRO A 132 5.32 7.76 11.50
CA PRO A 132 6.23 6.72 11.04
C PRO A 132 5.71 6.09 9.74
N TYR A 133 6.63 5.64 8.89
CA TYR A 133 6.28 4.93 7.66
C TYR A 133 6.65 3.45 7.78
N TRP A 134 5.91 2.60 7.07
CA TRP A 134 6.24 1.18 6.91
C TRP A 134 7.07 1.02 5.64
N GLY A 135 8.30 0.51 5.76
CA GLY A 135 9.18 0.23 4.62
C GLY A 135 8.76 -1.01 3.82
N TRP A 136 7.57 -0.99 3.23
CA TRP A 136 7.07 -2.09 2.39
C TRP A 136 7.86 -2.28 1.09
N ASP A 137 8.70 -1.32 0.72
CA ASP A 137 9.53 -1.33 -0.47
C ASP A 137 10.79 -2.19 -0.34
N ASN A 138 11.06 -2.75 0.85
CA ASN A 138 12.23 -3.60 1.12
C ASN A 138 11.82 -4.90 1.81
N THR A 139 12.37 -6.04 1.36
CA THR A 139 12.12 -7.36 1.94
C THR A 139 12.44 -7.47 3.44
N ALA A 140 13.45 -6.73 3.93
CA ALA A 140 13.84 -6.71 5.34
C ALA A 140 12.82 -5.99 6.25
N THR A 141 12.07 -5.03 5.71
CA THR A 141 11.08 -4.22 6.43
C THR A 141 9.64 -4.46 5.96
N MET A 142 9.46 -5.32 4.96
CA MET A 142 8.16 -5.71 4.41
C MET A 142 7.23 -6.23 5.50
N VAL A 143 7.76 -6.99 6.47
CA VAL A 143 6.96 -7.43 7.61
C VAL A 143 7.16 -6.45 8.77
N PRO A 144 6.14 -5.66 9.17
CA PRO A 144 6.29 -4.73 10.28
C PRO A 144 6.66 -5.45 11.59
N PRO A 145 7.25 -4.76 12.58
CA PRO A 145 7.61 -5.37 13.86
C PRO A 145 6.37 -5.86 14.63
N LEU A 146 6.58 -6.80 15.57
CA LEU A 146 5.51 -7.41 16.36
C LEU A 146 4.70 -6.40 17.18
N HIS A 147 5.30 -5.24 17.53
CA HIS A 147 4.62 -4.10 18.14
C HIS A 147 3.42 -3.59 17.33
N ILE A 148 3.43 -3.75 16.01
CA ILE A 148 2.41 -3.21 15.09
C ILE A 148 1.43 -4.28 14.65
N THR A 149 1.88 -5.54 14.61
CA THR A 149 1.12 -6.64 14.00
C THR A 149 0.57 -7.64 15.00
N THR A 150 1.22 -7.86 16.14
CA THR A 150 0.96 -9.06 16.97
C THR A 150 0.70 -8.78 18.44
N TYR A 151 1.51 -7.95 19.10
CA TYR A 151 1.43 -7.84 20.56
C TYR A 151 0.10 -7.23 21.02
N PRO A 152 -0.70 -7.90 21.87
CA PRO A 152 -1.99 -7.37 22.32
C PRO A 152 -1.83 -6.16 23.24
N THR A 153 -0.67 -6.04 23.89
CA THR A 153 -0.31 -4.93 24.76
C THR A 153 1.10 -4.44 24.49
N LEU A 154 1.34 -3.16 24.74
CA LEU A 154 2.63 -2.50 24.59
C LEU A 154 3.15 -2.00 25.94
N MET A 155 4.47 -1.93 26.10
CA MET A 155 5.11 -1.31 27.26
C MET A 155 5.54 0.11 26.89
N ILE A 156 5.05 1.11 27.63
CA ILE A 156 5.34 2.54 27.40
C ILE A 156 5.62 3.26 28.71
N VAL A 157 6.12 4.50 28.66
CA VAL A 157 6.27 5.36 29.83
C VAL A 157 5.23 6.48 29.79
N LYS A 158 4.50 6.70 30.89
CA LYS A 158 3.45 7.74 31.02
C LYS A 158 3.91 8.93 31.85
N ALA A 159 3.19 10.04 31.73
CA ALA A 159 3.52 11.35 32.30
C ALA A 159 4.07 11.37 33.74
N ARG A 160 3.48 10.61 34.65
CA ARG A 160 3.76 10.70 36.10
C ARG A 160 4.69 9.60 36.64
N SER A 161 5.34 8.83 35.75
CA SER A 161 6.19 7.71 36.17
C SER A 161 7.39 7.56 35.22
N THR A 162 8.51 7.07 35.74
CA THR A 162 9.63 6.59 34.93
C THR A 162 9.54 5.10 34.63
N ALA A 163 8.63 4.38 35.29
CA ALA A 163 8.42 2.96 35.09
C ALA A 163 7.63 2.69 33.79
N PHE A 164 7.96 1.57 33.15
CA PHE A 164 7.16 1.06 32.06
C PHE A 164 5.79 0.59 32.56
N VAL A 165 4.75 0.95 31.83
CA VAL A 165 3.38 0.49 32.06
C VAL A 165 2.88 -0.25 30.83
N ARG A 166 2.09 -1.29 31.08
CA ARG A 166 1.44 -2.08 30.03
C ARG A 166 0.14 -1.39 29.61
N VAL A 167 -0.06 -1.20 28.31
CA VAL A 167 -1.28 -0.60 27.73
C VAL A 167 -1.81 -1.45 26.57
N PRO A 168 -3.12 -1.43 26.28
CA PRO A 168 -3.66 -2.06 25.07
C PRO A 168 -3.00 -1.50 23.80
N ASN A 169 -2.79 -2.34 22.80
CA ASN A 169 -2.14 -1.94 21.56
C ASN A 169 -3.13 -1.28 20.56
N PRO A 170 -3.03 0.04 20.31
CA PRO A 170 -3.93 0.74 19.38
C PRO A 170 -3.61 0.48 17.89
N PHE A 171 -2.50 -0.18 17.55
CA PHE A 171 -2.12 -0.48 16.16
C PHE A 171 -2.87 -1.68 15.56
N LEU A 172 -3.44 -2.55 16.39
CA LEU A 172 -4.06 -3.79 15.94
C LEU A 172 -5.45 -3.58 15.34
N THR A 173 -6.25 -2.71 15.95
CA THR A 173 -7.65 -2.51 15.59
C THR A 173 -8.16 -1.17 16.08
N TYR A 174 -9.12 -0.59 15.36
CA TYR A 174 -9.97 0.49 15.81
C TYR A 174 -11.37 -0.06 16.09
N THR A 175 -11.94 0.27 17.25
CA THR A 175 -13.34 -0.06 17.58
C THR A 175 -14.22 1.09 17.13
N TYR A 176 -15.24 0.79 16.34
CA TYR A 176 -16.16 1.80 15.85
C TYR A 176 -16.97 2.41 17.00
N PRO A 177 -17.39 3.67 16.87
CA PRO A 177 -18.43 4.21 17.71
C PRO A 177 -19.68 3.34 17.67
N LYS A 178 -20.50 3.39 18.73
CA LYS A 178 -21.72 2.60 18.81
C LYS A 178 -22.61 2.83 17.58
N ASN A 179 -22.93 1.76 16.86
CA ASN A 179 -23.69 1.76 15.60
C ASN A 179 -23.06 2.56 14.45
N GLY A 180 -21.78 2.95 14.54
CA GLY A 180 -21.12 3.78 13.53
C GLY A 180 -21.00 3.10 12.17
N ASN A 181 -20.89 1.77 12.15
CA ASN A 181 -20.78 0.96 10.94
C ASN A 181 -22.12 0.39 10.45
N ALA A 182 -23.26 0.77 11.02
CA ALA A 182 -24.56 0.18 10.66
C ALA A 182 -24.94 0.38 9.18
N GLY A 183 -24.47 1.46 8.57
CA GLY A 183 -24.67 1.74 7.14
C GLY A 183 -23.56 1.20 6.23
N PHE A 184 -22.63 0.41 6.74
CA PHE A 184 -21.56 -0.17 5.93
C PHE A 184 -22.06 -1.41 5.18
N PRO A 185 -21.36 -1.86 4.12
CA PRO A 185 -21.65 -3.13 3.46
C PRO A 185 -21.68 -4.29 4.46
N PRO A 186 -22.45 -5.38 4.18
CA PRO A 186 -22.63 -6.51 5.10
C PRO A 186 -21.32 -7.04 5.69
N ASP A 187 -20.26 -7.14 4.89
CA ASP A 187 -18.96 -7.66 5.34
C ASP A 187 -18.28 -6.76 6.40
N PHE A 188 -18.68 -5.49 6.52
CA PHE A 188 -18.08 -4.49 7.41
C PHE A 188 -19.04 -3.91 8.45
N ASN A 189 -20.33 -4.21 8.37
CA ASN A 189 -21.32 -3.78 9.38
C ASN A 189 -21.50 -4.80 10.53
N VAL A 190 -21.01 -6.04 10.36
CA VAL A 190 -21.13 -7.12 11.36
C VAL A 190 -20.19 -6.92 12.55
N TRP A 191 -18.94 -6.54 12.30
CA TRP A 191 -17.94 -6.42 13.36
C TRP A 191 -17.83 -4.99 13.86
N PRO A 192 -17.85 -4.75 15.19
CA PRO A 192 -17.78 -3.41 15.76
C PRO A 192 -16.35 -2.81 15.71
N ARG A 193 -15.46 -3.38 14.89
CA ARG A 193 -14.04 -3.05 14.85
C ARG A 193 -13.42 -3.41 13.52
N THR A 194 -12.27 -2.80 13.23
CA THR A 194 -11.49 -3.13 12.02
C THR A 194 -10.78 -4.48 12.17
N THR A 195 -10.74 -5.27 11.10
CA THR A 195 -10.13 -6.61 11.07
C THR A 195 -9.08 -6.73 9.97
N ARG A 196 -8.15 -7.68 10.14
CA ARG A 196 -7.14 -8.10 9.15
C ARG A 196 -7.12 -9.63 9.10
N TYR A 197 -7.45 -10.21 7.95
CA TYR A 197 -7.70 -11.65 7.82
C TYR A 197 -8.68 -12.15 8.90
N PRO A 198 -9.92 -11.62 8.97
CA PRO A 198 -10.89 -12.08 9.95
C PRO A 198 -11.10 -13.60 9.85
N ASP A 199 -11.10 -14.29 10.99
CA ASP A 199 -11.65 -15.63 11.10
C ASP A 199 -13.20 -15.59 11.05
N ALA A 200 -13.85 -16.76 11.17
CA ALA A 200 -15.31 -16.85 11.20
C ALA A 200 -15.98 -16.06 12.35
N SER A 201 -15.20 -15.64 13.36
CA SER A 201 -15.64 -14.82 14.50
C SER A 201 -15.19 -13.35 14.40
N GLY A 202 -14.62 -12.93 13.26
CA GLY A 202 -14.16 -11.55 13.06
C GLY A 202 -12.93 -11.19 13.87
N ASN A 203 -12.14 -12.16 14.32
CA ASN A 203 -10.84 -11.90 14.94
C ASN A 203 -9.77 -11.82 13.87
N SER A 204 -8.92 -10.79 13.95
CA SER A 204 -7.77 -10.67 13.06
C SER A 204 -6.76 -11.80 13.27
N GLN A 205 -6.13 -12.26 12.19
CA GLN A 205 -5.12 -13.34 12.20
C GLN A 205 -3.72 -12.77 11.89
N PRO A 206 -2.97 -12.30 12.91
CA PRO A 206 -1.70 -11.61 12.70
C PRO A 206 -0.61 -12.50 12.11
N ASP A 207 -0.58 -13.79 12.47
CA ASP A 207 0.41 -14.72 11.91
C ASP A 207 0.15 -14.97 10.43
N LYS A 208 -1.12 -15.04 10.02
CA LYS A 208 -1.51 -15.14 8.60
C LYS A 208 -1.10 -13.90 7.83
N LEU A 209 -1.38 -12.70 8.38
CA LEU A 209 -0.93 -11.43 7.79
C LEU A 209 0.59 -11.41 7.59
N ARG A 210 1.35 -11.72 8.64
CA ARG A 210 2.82 -11.71 8.58
C ARG A 210 3.36 -12.70 7.56
N ASN A 211 2.81 -13.90 7.52
CA ASN A 211 3.20 -14.91 6.53
C ASN A 211 2.92 -14.45 5.10
N VAL A 212 1.73 -13.88 4.86
CA VAL A 212 1.38 -13.34 3.54
C VAL A 212 2.33 -12.22 3.11
N LEU A 213 2.63 -11.26 3.99
CA LEU A 213 3.58 -10.18 3.70
C LEU A 213 4.98 -10.69 3.37
N SER A 214 5.47 -11.71 4.10
CA SER A 214 6.75 -12.36 3.78
C SER A 214 6.76 -12.95 2.37
N ILE A 215 5.66 -13.59 1.96
CA ILE A 215 5.55 -14.25 0.65
C ILE A 215 5.51 -13.22 -0.49
N VAL A 216 4.73 -12.13 -0.34
CA VAL A 216 4.59 -11.11 -1.41
C VAL A 216 5.75 -10.10 -1.45
N GLY A 217 6.58 -10.07 -0.40
CA GLY A 217 7.72 -9.16 -0.25
C GLY A 217 8.61 -9.02 -1.47
N PRO A 218 9.16 -10.13 -2.00
CA PRO A 218 10.05 -10.09 -3.17
C PRO A 218 9.40 -9.44 -4.41
N GLN A 219 8.14 -9.77 -4.70
CA GLN A 219 7.43 -9.20 -5.85
C GLN A 219 7.16 -7.71 -5.71
N ILE A 220 6.78 -7.25 -4.51
CA ILE A 220 6.58 -5.81 -4.25
C ILE A 220 7.91 -5.06 -4.36
N HIS A 221 8.98 -5.63 -3.81
CA HIS A 221 10.32 -5.06 -3.90
C HIS A 221 10.77 -4.89 -5.35
N GLU A 222 10.57 -5.91 -6.19
CA GLU A 222 10.92 -5.85 -7.61
C GLU A 222 10.09 -4.80 -8.36
N ASN A 223 8.76 -4.79 -8.18
CA ASN A 223 7.90 -3.78 -8.77
C ASN A 223 8.31 -2.35 -8.33
N PHE A 224 8.69 -2.17 -7.06
CA PHE A 224 9.17 -0.89 -6.55
C PHE A 224 10.47 -0.43 -7.22
N ARG A 225 11.47 -1.31 -7.36
CA ARG A 225 12.75 -0.97 -8.02
C ARG A 225 12.54 -0.51 -9.46
N ARG A 226 11.50 -1.01 -10.12
CA ARG A 226 11.17 -0.62 -11.49
C ARG A 226 10.45 0.71 -11.61
N LEU A 227 9.84 1.23 -10.56
CA LEU A 227 9.28 2.59 -10.61
C LEU A 227 10.34 3.64 -10.98
N PHE A 228 11.63 3.37 -10.71
CA PHE A 228 12.75 4.26 -11.06
C PHE A 228 13.09 4.25 -12.56
N SER A 229 12.60 3.28 -13.34
CA SER A 229 12.75 3.25 -14.81
C SER A 229 11.75 4.20 -15.49
N LEU A 230 10.61 4.47 -14.85
CA LEU A 230 9.51 5.25 -15.39
C LEU A 230 9.86 6.74 -15.50
N ARG A 231 9.51 7.38 -16.61
CA ARG A 231 9.98 8.74 -16.96
C ARG A 231 8.89 9.79 -16.89
N THR A 232 7.62 9.40 -16.97
CA THR A 232 6.49 10.34 -16.90
C THR A 232 5.67 10.17 -15.62
N TRP A 233 5.01 11.24 -15.18
CA TRP A 233 4.10 11.19 -14.02
C TRP A 233 2.93 10.21 -14.22
N LYS A 234 2.46 10.09 -15.46
CA LYS A 234 1.40 9.15 -15.84
C LYS A 234 1.86 7.70 -15.64
N GLU A 235 3.02 7.36 -16.17
CA GLU A 235 3.59 6.02 -16.00
C GLU A 235 3.87 5.73 -14.52
N PHE A 236 4.51 6.66 -13.80
CA PHE A 236 4.79 6.47 -12.37
C PHE A 236 3.51 6.22 -11.55
N THR A 237 2.43 6.91 -11.86
CA THR A 237 1.17 6.76 -11.13
C THR A 237 0.42 5.49 -11.52
N SER A 238 0.24 5.24 -12.82
CA SER A 238 -0.71 4.26 -13.35
C SER A 238 -0.08 3.06 -14.06
N GLY A 239 1.24 3.04 -14.25
CA GLY A 239 2.00 1.98 -14.90
C GLY A 239 2.50 2.34 -16.30
N GLY A 240 3.61 1.70 -16.69
CA GLY A 240 4.26 1.82 -17.99
C GLY A 240 3.97 0.62 -18.91
N LEU A 241 4.84 0.41 -19.89
CA LEU A 241 4.70 -0.68 -20.86
C LEU A 241 4.99 -2.06 -20.27
N GLY A 242 5.99 -2.16 -19.37
CA GLY A 242 6.40 -3.40 -18.70
C GLY A 242 6.39 -3.31 -17.16
N THR A 243 5.86 -2.22 -16.60
CA THR A 243 6.01 -1.88 -15.19
C THR A 243 4.68 -1.50 -14.54
N SER A 244 4.42 -2.04 -13.35
CA SER A 244 3.30 -1.63 -12.51
C SER A 244 3.48 -0.18 -12.01
N GLY A 245 2.42 0.61 -11.97
CA GLY A 245 2.46 1.95 -11.37
C GLY A 245 2.46 1.92 -9.85
N LEU A 246 2.74 3.06 -9.22
CA LEU A 246 2.69 3.20 -7.75
C LEU A 246 1.31 2.80 -7.19
N GLU A 247 0.23 3.15 -7.87
CA GLU A 247 -1.13 2.82 -7.43
C GLU A 247 -1.40 1.30 -7.44
N ALA A 248 -0.82 0.56 -8.39
CA ALA A 248 -0.94 -0.89 -8.45
C ALA A 248 -0.23 -1.57 -7.28
N ILE A 249 1.00 -1.14 -6.96
CA ILE A 249 1.76 -1.64 -5.80
C ILE A 249 1.02 -1.32 -4.48
N HIS A 250 0.49 -0.10 -4.38
CA HIS A 250 -0.39 0.28 -3.27
C HIS A 250 -1.61 -0.64 -3.15
N GLY A 251 -2.26 -1.00 -4.27
CA GLY A 251 -3.36 -1.95 -4.30
C GLY A 251 -2.99 -3.32 -3.72
N THR A 252 -1.81 -3.84 -4.06
CA THR A 252 -1.26 -5.07 -3.45
C THR A 252 -1.09 -4.93 -1.95
N ILE A 253 -0.51 -3.83 -1.44
CA ILE A 253 -0.37 -3.62 0.01
C ILE A 253 -1.73 -3.62 0.71
N HIS A 254 -2.73 -2.99 0.11
CA HIS A 254 -4.10 -2.97 0.63
C HIS A 254 -4.71 -4.37 0.72
N VAL A 255 -4.80 -5.07 -0.41
CA VAL A 255 -5.39 -6.41 -0.50
C VAL A 255 -4.66 -7.40 0.41
N ARG A 256 -3.33 -7.35 0.47
CA ARG A 256 -2.51 -8.26 1.28
C ARG A 256 -2.43 -7.89 2.75
N THR A 257 -2.78 -6.67 3.14
CA THR A 257 -2.93 -6.31 4.56
C THR A 257 -4.32 -6.66 5.08
N GLY A 258 -5.35 -6.46 4.25
CA GLY A 258 -6.73 -6.75 4.60
C GLY A 258 -7.01 -8.26 4.64
N GLY A 259 -6.56 -8.98 3.61
CA GLY A 259 -6.98 -10.35 3.38
C GLY A 259 -8.47 -10.46 3.06
N PRO A 260 -8.96 -11.68 2.79
CA PRO A 260 -10.37 -11.88 2.52
C PRO A 260 -11.26 -11.37 3.66
N GLY A 261 -12.24 -10.53 3.34
CA GLY A 261 -13.18 -9.93 4.32
C GLY A 261 -12.59 -8.88 5.27
N GLY A 262 -11.32 -8.50 5.15
CA GLY A 262 -10.69 -7.50 6.02
C GLY A 262 -10.80 -6.07 5.49
N ASN A 263 -10.79 -5.08 6.39
CA ASN A 263 -11.05 -3.68 6.04
C ASN A 263 -10.05 -3.07 5.06
N MET A 264 -8.77 -3.45 5.13
CA MET A 264 -7.73 -2.88 4.26
C MET A 264 -7.85 -3.34 2.80
N GLY A 265 -8.66 -4.38 2.50
CA GLY A 265 -8.85 -4.91 1.16
C GLY A 265 -9.93 -4.23 0.32
N GLN A 266 -10.64 -3.21 0.84
CA GLN A 266 -11.71 -2.50 0.11
C GLN A 266 -11.54 -0.97 0.12
N VAL A 267 -12.04 -0.31 -0.93
CA VAL A 267 -12.03 1.18 -1.05
C VAL A 267 -13.42 1.77 -1.13
N PRO A 268 -13.61 2.96 -0.56
CA PRO A 268 -14.57 3.95 -1.07
C PRO A 268 -13.83 5.24 -1.46
N VAL A 269 -14.14 5.92 -2.59
CA VAL A 269 -13.24 6.94 -3.24
C VAL A 269 -13.92 8.27 -3.68
N ALA A 270 -13.21 9.42 -3.82
CA ALA A 270 -13.41 10.61 -4.73
C ALA A 270 -12.25 11.69 -4.80
N ASP A 271 -12.46 13.01 -4.83
CA ASP A 271 -11.50 14.09 -5.27
C ASP A 271 -10.67 14.84 -4.19
N LEU A 272 -9.63 15.67 -4.55
CA LEU A 272 -8.69 16.46 -3.67
C LEU A 272 -9.27 17.34 -2.56
N LEU A 273 -10.59 17.43 -2.51
CA LEU A 273 -11.33 17.81 -1.33
C LEU A 273 -11.05 16.78 -0.20
N PRO A 274 -11.23 17.11 1.08
CA PRO A 274 -11.62 18.39 1.65
C PRO A 274 -10.44 19.14 2.30
N PHE A 275 -9.19 18.87 1.90
CA PHE A 275 -8.00 19.37 2.60
C PHE A 275 -7.75 20.87 2.38
N ARG A 276 -8.05 21.67 3.41
CA ARG A 276 -7.89 23.13 3.38
C ARG A 276 -6.45 23.58 3.58
N ARG A 277 -6.00 24.50 2.73
CA ARG A 277 -4.75 25.25 2.86
C ARG A 277 -4.93 26.51 3.71
N THR A 278 -6.07 27.17 3.57
CA THR A 278 -6.48 28.36 4.33
C THR A 278 -7.94 28.20 4.75
N GLN A 279 -8.50 29.18 5.46
CA GLN A 279 -9.93 29.15 5.78
C GLN A 279 -10.82 29.18 4.52
N THR A 280 -10.32 29.77 3.43
CA THR A 280 -11.06 30.00 2.18
C THR A 280 -10.67 29.03 1.05
N ASP A 281 -9.47 28.46 1.08
CA ASP A 281 -8.88 27.71 -0.05
C ASP A 281 -8.47 26.28 0.31
N TYR A 282 -8.46 25.42 -0.71
CA TYR A 282 -7.99 24.03 -0.64
C TYR A 282 -6.60 23.86 -1.25
N TRP A 283 -5.90 22.79 -0.87
CA TRP A 283 -4.67 22.38 -1.51
C TRP A 283 -4.91 21.91 -2.95
N LYS A 284 -3.97 22.22 -3.86
CA LYS A 284 -3.92 21.68 -5.23
C LYS A 284 -2.63 20.91 -5.44
N SER A 285 -2.61 19.95 -6.37
CA SER A 285 -1.41 19.12 -6.63
C SER A 285 -0.11 19.91 -6.84
N PRO A 286 -0.08 21.04 -7.59
CA PRO A 286 1.14 21.83 -7.76
C PRO A 286 1.69 22.41 -6.45
N ASP A 287 0.83 22.64 -5.45
CA ASP A 287 1.22 23.26 -4.17
C ASP A 287 1.98 22.30 -3.25
N ILE A 288 1.94 20.98 -3.50
CA ILE A 288 2.34 19.95 -2.52
C ILE A 288 3.39 18.98 -3.06
N ILE A 289 4.02 19.29 -4.20
CA ILE A 289 5.02 18.42 -4.84
C ILE A 289 6.29 18.29 -3.96
N ARG A 290 6.69 19.34 -3.24
CA ARG A 290 7.86 19.38 -2.35
C ARG A 290 7.44 19.28 -0.87
N THR A 291 7.79 18.18 -0.21
CA THR A 291 7.27 17.85 1.14
C THR A 291 7.90 18.67 2.27
N GLY A 292 9.22 18.91 2.19
CA GLY A 292 9.96 19.64 3.24
C GLY A 292 9.51 21.09 3.40
N ASP A 293 9.26 21.79 2.30
CA ASP A 293 8.93 23.22 2.30
C ASP A 293 7.47 23.49 2.70
N VAL A 294 6.58 22.53 2.44
CA VAL A 294 5.12 22.74 2.53
C VAL A 294 4.54 22.21 3.84
N PHE A 295 4.89 20.98 4.24
CA PHE A 295 4.27 20.26 5.35
C PHE A 295 5.23 19.88 6.49
N ASN A 296 6.46 20.39 6.46
CA ASN A 296 7.42 20.29 7.57
C ASN A 296 7.81 18.85 7.94
N TYR A 297 8.00 17.98 6.96
CA TYR A 297 8.54 16.64 7.17
C TYR A 297 9.50 16.23 6.05
N SER A 298 10.45 15.36 6.41
CA SER A 298 11.33 14.67 5.47
C SER A 298 11.21 13.15 5.67
N TYR A 299 12.04 12.37 4.99
CA TYR A 299 12.23 10.94 5.25
C TYR A 299 13.68 10.73 5.66
N ASP A 300 13.94 9.79 6.56
CA ASP A 300 15.29 9.44 6.97
C ASP A 300 16.07 8.89 5.77
N ARG A 301 17.07 9.66 5.32
CA ARG A 301 17.90 9.28 4.18
C ARG A 301 18.78 8.05 4.45
N THR A 302 18.95 7.66 5.71
CA THR A 302 19.84 6.57 6.12
C THR A 302 19.35 5.21 5.64
N VAL A 303 18.05 4.90 5.62
CA VAL A 303 17.57 3.64 5.04
C VAL A 303 17.71 3.64 3.51
N ASN A 304 17.52 4.79 2.87
CA ASN A 304 17.65 4.93 1.41
C ASN A 304 19.12 4.99 0.89
N ALA A 305 20.07 5.34 1.75
CA ALA A 305 21.50 5.49 1.40
C ALA A 305 22.38 4.34 1.89
N SER A 306 22.12 3.72 3.05
CA SER A 306 22.93 2.58 3.53
C SER A 306 22.52 1.23 2.93
N GLN A 307 21.43 1.18 2.17
CA GLN A 307 20.95 -0.03 1.49
C GLN A 307 21.10 0.04 -0.02
N SER A 308 21.71 1.10 -0.57
CA SER A 308 22.33 1.00 -1.90
C SER A 308 23.53 0.06 -1.93
N GLU A 309 24.06 -0.32 -0.77
CA GLU A 309 25.26 -1.14 -0.64
C GLU A 309 24.98 -2.60 -0.21
N SER A 310 23.76 -2.97 0.21
CA SER A 310 23.51 -4.28 0.87
C SER A 310 22.46 -5.19 0.22
N SER A 311 21.99 -4.89 -0.99
CA SER A 311 21.29 -5.87 -1.83
C SER A 311 22.20 -6.36 -2.97
N GLU A 312 23.36 -6.93 -2.61
CA GLU A 312 24.10 -7.83 -3.51
C GLU A 312 23.29 -9.11 -3.63
N GLY A 313 22.35 -9.13 -4.59
CA GLY A 313 21.88 -10.38 -5.15
C GLY A 313 23.02 -10.99 -5.93
N VAL A 314 23.60 -12.08 -5.39
CA VAL A 314 24.56 -13.02 -5.99
C VAL A 314 24.91 -12.71 -7.46
N ALA A 315 25.87 -11.81 -7.64
CA ALA A 315 26.73 -11.88 -8.82
C ALA A 315 27.78 -12.93 -8.47
N THR A 316 27.62 -14.15 -8.98
CA THR A 316 28.72 -15.11 -9.04
C THR A 316 29.88 -14.40 -9.73
N SER A 317 30.96 -14.21 -8.99
CA SER A 317 32.20 -13.64 -9.51
C SER A 317 32.84 -14.64 -10.48
N ASP A 318 32.37 -14.64 -11.72
CA ASP A 318 33.17 -15.10 -12.85
C ASP A 318 33.86 -13.87 -13.43
N GLU A 319 35.17 -13.79 -13.18
CA GLU A 319 36.08 -12.87 -13.84
C GLU A 319 36.00 -13.13 -15.36
N ASN A 320 35.21 -12.32 -16.06
CA ASN A 320 35.32 -11.88 -17.47
C ASN A 320 33.93 -11.54 -18.03
N THR A 321 33.37 -10.34 -17.80
CA THR A 321 32.07 -9.94 -18.39
C THR A 321 32.00 -8.48 -18.83
N ASP A 322 31.29 -8.31 -19.95
CA ASP A 322 30.90 -7.11 -20.71
C ASP A 322 30.53 -5.88 -19.83
N PRO A 323 30.99 -4.64 -20.16
CA PRO A 323 30.65 -3.42 -19.40
C PRO A 323 29.15 -3.07 -19.34
N GLU A 324 28.29 -3.72 -20.13
CA GLU A 324 26.83 -3.58 -20.06
C GLU A 324 26.15 -4.97 -20.03
N ARG A 325 25.50 -5.30 -18.91
CA ARG A 325 24.71 -6.53 -18.79
C ARG A 325 23.25 -6.21 -19.12
N THR A 326 22.75 -6.80 -20.21
CA THR A 326 21.32 -6.78 -20.55
C THR A 326 20.72 -8.15 -20.25
N GLU A 327 19.70 -8.19 -19.41
CA GLU A 327 18.97 -9.42 -19.07
C GLU A 327 17.52 -9.33 -19.55
N LEU A 328 16.92 -10.48 -19.87
CA LEU A 328 15.49 -10.54 -20.18
C LEU A 328 14.70 -10.78 -18.89
N GLU A 329 13.86 -9.81 -18.56
CA GLU A 329 12.81 -10.05 -17.62
C GLU A 329 11.59 -10.63 -18.30
N TRP A 330 11.16 -11.82 -17.88
CA TRP A 330 9.85 -12.35 -18.20
C TRP A 330 8.81 -11.97 -17.14
N SER A 331 7.68 -11.48 -17.63
CA SER A 331 6.53 -11.17 -16.79
C SER A 331 5.22 -11.53 -17.47
N VAL A 332 4.21 -11.74 -16.63
CA VAL A 332 2.83 -11.91 -17.05
C VAL A 332 2.12 -10.59 -16.87
N ARG A 333 1.75 -9.98 -18.00
CA ARG A 333 0.92 -8.78 -18.07
C ARG A 333 -0.54 -9.19 -17.92
N VAL A 334 -1.20 -8.61 -16.94
CA VAL A 334 -2.63 -8.80 -16.68
C VAL A 334 -3.35 -7.49 -16.97
N GLU A 335 -4.36 -7.55 -17.84
CA GLU A 335 -5.24 -6.43 -18.16
C GLU A 335 -6.69 -6.84 -17.93
N CYS A 336 -7.49 -5.97 -17.30
CA CYS A 336 -8.90 -6.22 -17.06
C CYS A 336 -9.65 -4.94 -16.65
N LYS A 337 -10.99 -4.96 -16.71
CA LYS A 337 -11.83 -3.92 -16.12
C LYS A 337 -11.92 -4.12 -14.61
N GLN A 338 -11.59 -3.08 -13.86
CA GLN A 338 -11.49 -3.14 -12.39
C GLN A 338 -12.80 -3.55 -11.69
N TYR A 339 -13.96 -3.17 -12.24
CA TYR A 339 -15.25 -3.32 -11.54
C TYR A 339 -16.06 -4.52 -11.99
N GLU A 340 -15.56 -5.31 -12.95
CA GLU A 340 -16.31 -6.43 -13.54
C GLU A 340 -16.52 -7.60 -12.57
N VAL A 341 -15.61 -7.76 -11.60
CA VAL A 341 -15.72 -8.76 -10.52
C VAL A 341 -16.65 -8.28 -9.39
N GLY A 342 -16.98 -6.98 -9.33
CA GLY A 342 -17.87 -6.41 -8.29
C GLY A 342 -17.18 -6.11 -6.96
N GLY A 343 -15.85 -5.96 -6.94
CA GLY A 343 -15.07 -5.65 -5.74
C GLY A 343 -13.57 -5.85 -5.98
N SER A 344 -12.75 -5.69 -4.93
CA SER A 344 -11.33 -6.05 -5.02
C SER A 344 -11.14 -7.54 -5.36
N PHE A 345 -10.07 -7.86 -6.07
CA PHE A 345 -9.72 -9.24 -6.42
C PHE A 345 -8.22 -9.39 -6.67
N SER A 346 -7.77 -10.64 -6.71
CA SER A 346 -6.38 -11.02 -7.00
C SER A 346 -6.33 -11.97 -8.18
N VAL A 347 -5.51 -11.66 -9.17
CA VAL A 347 -5.16 -12.58 -10.26
C VAL A 347 -3.89 -13.33 -9.87
N TYR A 348 -4.01 -14.63 -9.68
CA TYR A 348 -2.90 -15.53 -9.37
C TYR A 348 -2.31 -16.06 -10.67
N VAL A 349 -0.99 -16.06 -10.75
CA VAL A 349 -0.22 -16.65 -11.86
C VAL A 349 0.59 -17.82 -11.32
N PHE A 350 0.49 -18.96 -11.98
CA PHE A 350 1.20 -20.18 -11.63
C PHE A 350 2.08 -20.63 -12.79
N ILE A 351 3.29 -21.11 -12.48
CA ILE A 351 4.15 -21.83 -13.41
C ILE A 351 3.80 -23.33 -13.29
N SER A 352 2.65 -23.69 -13.83
CA SER A 352 2.04 -25.02 -13.80
C SER A 352 1.01 -25.14 -14.92
N ASN A 353 0.82 -26.35 -15.46
CA ASN A 353 -0.20 -26.64 -16.46
C ASN A 353 -1.64 -26.47 -15.93
N GLU A 354 -1.83 -26.66 -14.62
CA GLU A 354 -3.12 -26.54 -13.95
C GLU A 354 -3.06 -25.60 -12.75
N THR A 355 -4.21 -24.98 -12.45
CA THR A 355 -4.43 -24.23 -11.22
C THR A 355 -4.52 -25.20 -10.04
N PRO A 356 -3.83 -24.93 -8.91
CA PRO A 356 -3.87 -25.84 -7.76
C PRO A 356 -5.30 -26.12 -7.28
N THR A 357 -5.59 -27.38 -6.95
CA THR A 357 -6.92 -27.84 -6.49
C THR A 357 -7.13 -27.68 -4.99
N ASN A 358 -6.07 -27.36 -4.24
CA ASN A 358 -6.17 -27.05 -2.81
C ASN A 358 -6.97 -25.76 -2.58
N HIS A 359 -7.39 -25.54 -1.33
CA HIS A 359 -8.18 -24.36 -1.00
C HIS A 359 -7.42 -23.08 -1.40
N HIS A 360 -8.08 -22.19 -2.14
CA HIS A 360 -7.49 -20.98 -2.71
C HIS A 360 -6.80 -20.05 -1.68
N VAL A 361 -7.16 -20.16 -0.40
CA VAL A 361 -6.50 -19.45 0.71
C VAL A 361 -5.04 -19.88 0.92
N GLU A 362 -4.63 -21.02 0.37
CA GLU A 362 -3.26 -21.56 0.41
C GLU A 362 -2.47 -21.34 -0.89
N TRP A 363 -3.11 -20.83 -1.96
CA TRP A 363 -2.46 -20.66 -3.26
C TRP A 363 -1.26 -19.72 -3.22
N LEU A 364 -1.29 -18.71 -2.33
CA LEU A 364 -0.17 -17.78 -2.20
C LEU A 364 1.09 -18.48 -1.68
N SER A 365 0.96 -19.55 -0.91
CA SER A 365 2.09 -20.36 -0.44
C SER A 365 2.35 -21.61 -1.30
N HIS A 366 1.60 -21.79 -2.39
CA HIS A 366 1.73 -22.98 -3.23
C HIS A 366 3.04 -22.95 -4.02
N GLU A 367 3.73 -24.08 -4.16
CA GLU A 367 5.05 -24.15 -4.79
C GLU A 367 5.10 -23.63 -6.24
N THR A 368 3.98 -23.70 -6.96
CA THR A 368 3.85 -23.29 -8.36
C THR A 368 3.53 -21.81 -8.54
N VAL A 369 3.14 -21.07 -7.49
CA VAL A 369 2.70 -19.67 -7.64
C VAL A 369 3.89 -18.77 -7.96
N ALA A 370 3.80 -18.03 -9.06
CA ALA A 370 4.81 -17.06 -9.45
C ALA A 370 4.60 -15.72 -8.74
N GLY A 371 3.34 -15.37 -8.49
CA GLY A 371 2.95 -14.14 -7.83
C GLY A 371 1.53 -13.74 -8.21
N THR A 372 1.18 -12.50 -7.89
CA THR A 372 -0.20 -12.03 -8.02
C THR A 372 -0.28 -10.59 -8.51
N PHE A 373 -1.30 -10.28 -9.30
CA PHE A 373 -1.72 -8.90 -9.53
C PHE A 373 -2.99 -8.63 -8.72
N ASP A 374 -2.92 -7.65 -7.82
CA ASP A 374 -4.00 -7.33 -6.90
C ASP A 374 -4.70 -6.06 -7.32
N VAL A 375 -5.98 -6.20 -7.68
CA VAL A 375 -6.84 -5.10 -8.07
C VAL A 375 -7.62 -4.65 -6.84
N PHE A 376 -7.28 -3.47 -6.34
CA PHE A 376 -7.95 -2.83 -5.20
C PHE A 376 -9.10 -1.97 -5.71
N ALA A 377 -10.35 -2.39 -5.49
CA ALA A 377 -11.55 -1.80 -6.07
C ALA A 377 -12.65 -1.50 -5.05
N ASN A 378 -13.57 -0.63 -5.44
CA ASN A 378 -14.75 -0.31 -4.65
C ASN A 378 -15.87 -1.32 -4.94
N LEU A 379 -16.56 -1.76 -3.89
CA LEU A 379 -17.73 -2.65 -3.97
C LEU A 379 -18.95 -1.97 -4.62
N ASN A 380 -19.10 -0.66 -4.45
CA ASN A 380 -20.23 0.12 -4.96
C ASN A 380 -19.74 1.25 -5.88
N PRO A 381 -19.30 0.94 -7.12
CA PRO A 381 -18.79 1.96 -8.05
C PRO A 381 -19.84 3.03 -8.41
N GLU A 382 -21.13 2.69 -8.40
CA GLU A 382 -22.22 3.63 -8.72
C GLU A 382 -22.37 4.75 -7.67
N GLU A 383 -22.06 4.44 -6.41
CA GLU A 383 -22.08 5.40 -5.31
C GLU A 383 -20.85 6.33 -5.34
N CYS A 384 -19.91 6.14 -6.28
CA CYS A 384 -18.74 7.01 -6.46
C CYS A 384 -18.68 7.67 -7.86
N ALA A 385 -18.53 9.01 -7.92
CA ALA A 385 -18.59 9.75 -9.18
C ALA A 385 -17.35 9.45 -10.04
N ASN A 386 -16.20 9.32 -9.38
CA ASN A 386 -14.96 8.94 -10.03
C ASN A 386 -14.98 7.47 -10.50
N CYS A 387 -15.51 6.53 -9.70
CA CYS A 387 -15.63 5.12 -10.12
C CYS A 387 -16.62 4.94 -11.26
N SER A 388 -17.83 5.50 -11.15
CA SER A 388 -18.86 5.41 -12.20
C SER A 388 -18.38 6.01 -13.53
N ALA A 389 -17.63 7.13 -13.49
CA ALA A 389 -17.01 7.71 -14.69
C ALA A 389 -15.89 6.84 -15.30
N ARG A 390 -15.40 5.83 -14.57
CA ARG A 390 -14.26 4.97 -14.94
C ARG A 390 -14.62 3.49 -14.92
N VAL A 391 -15.90 3.14 -14.97
CA VAL A 391 -16.35 1.74 -14.88
C VAL A 391 -15.77 0.87 -16.00
N ASP A 392 -15.56 1.46 -17.17
CA ASP A 392 -14.95 0.83 -18.34
C ASP A 392 -13.42 0.97 -18.41
N GLN A 393 -12.79 1.63 -17.43
CA GLN A 393 -11.35 1.82 -17.44
C GLN A 393 -10.63 0.50 -17.12
N GLU A 394 -9.73 0.11 -18.03
CA GLU A 394 -8.85 -1.02 -17.82
C GLU A 394 -7.73 -0.68 -16.82
N VAL A 395 -7.46 -1.62 -15.93
CA VAL A 395 -6.28 -1.64 -15.07
C VAL A 395 -5.29 -2.66 -15.60
N LYS A 396 -4.00 -2.40 -15.35
CA LYS A 396 -2.90 -3.20 -15.86
C LYS A 396 -1.90 -3.45 -14.73
N GLY A 397 -1.35 -4.65 -14.68
CA GLY A 397 -0.30 -5.01 -13.74
C GLY A 397 0.56 -6.15 -14.26
N PHE A 398 1.68 -6.37 -13.57
CA PHE A 398 2.72 -7.28 -14.02
C PHE A 398 3.12 -8.22 -12.89
N VAL A 399 3.17 -9.52 -13.21
CA VAL A 399 3.70 -10.56 -12.33
C VAL A 399 5.03 -11.04 -12.89
N HIS A 400 6.12 -10.72 -12.20
CA HIS A 400 7.48 -11.18 -12.51
C HIS A 400 7.60 -12.69 -12.32
N ILE A 401 8.08 -13.42 -13.34
CA ILE A 401 8.09 -14.89 -13.32
C ILE A 401 9.48 -15.52 -13.39
N ASN A 402 10.54 -14.75 -13.64
CA ASN A 402 11.90 -15.27 -13.84
C ASN A 402 12.31 -16.27 -12.76
N GLN A 403 12.23 -15.88 -11.48
CA GLN A 403 12.62 -16.75 -10.38
C GLN A 403 11.83 -18.07 -10.37
N LYS A 404 10.48 -17.99 -10.44
CA LYS A 404 9.63 -19.18 -10.39
C LYS A 404 9.78 -20.07 -11.62
N TYR A 405 10.02 -19.48 -12.78
CA TYR A 405 10.32 -20.20 -14.02
C TYR A 405 11.63 -20.97 -13.89
N LEU A 406 12.71 -20.34 -13.42
CA LEU A 406 14.01 -20.98 -13.27
C LEU A 406 13.97 -22.15 -12.27
N GLU A 407 13.24 -21.99 -11.16
CA GLU A 407 13.03 -23.05 -10.15
C GLU A 407 12.34 -24.30 -10.73
N ARG A 408 11.58 -24.18 -11.83
CA ARG A 408 10.73 -25.26 -12.36
C ARG A 408 11.12 -25.78 -13.74
N SER A 409 11.84 -24.99 -14.53
CA SER A 409 12.24 -25.35 -15.89
C SER A 409 13.65 -25.95 -15.96
N ASN A 410 14.54 -25.59 -15.03
CA ASN A 410 15.98 -25.84 -15.13
C ASN A 410 16.60 -25.38 -16.47
N ALA A 411 15.99 -24.42 -17.16
CA ALA A 411 16.37 -23.93 -18.48
C ALA A 411 16.85 -22.46 -18.44
N THR A 412 17.20 -21.89 -19.60
CA THR A 412 17.66 -20.49 -19.69
C THR A 412 16.49 -19.52 -19.80
N LEU A 413 16.76 -18.21 -19.67
CA LEU A 413 15.78 -17.14 -19.90
C LEU A 413 15.64 -16.75 -21.39
N SER A 414 16.16 -17.56 -22.31
CA SER A 414 16.03 -17.30 -23.74
C SER A 414 14.57 -17.51 -24.20
N PRO A 415 14.08 -16.76 -25.20
CA PRO A 415 12.75 -16.99 -25.77
C PRO A 415 12.53 -18.42 -26.27
N GLU A 416 13.59 -19.07 -26.77
CA GLU A 416 13.55 -20.44 -27.28
C GLU A 416 13.23 -21.47 -26.19
N ASP A 417 13.67 -21.23 -24.96
CA ASP A 417 13.39 -22.09 -23.80
C ASP A 417 12.08 -21.70 -23.09
N VAL A 418 11.85 -20.39 -22.93
CA VAL A 418 10.73 -19.89 -22.12
C VAL A 418 9.39 -20.09 -22.81
N ILE A 419 9.30 -19.78 -24.12
CA ILE A 419 8.02 -19.80 -24.84
C ILE A 419 7.42 -21.20 -24.91
N PRO A 420 8.15 -22.27 -25.34
CA PRO A 420 7.57 -23.61 -25.39
C PRO A 420 7.19 -24.12 -24.00
N TYR A 421 8.03 -23.86 -23.00
CA TYR A 421 7.75 -24.29 -21.62
C TYR A 421 6.47 -23.65 -21.09
N LEU A 422 6.30 -22.33 -21.23
CA LEU A 422 5.14 -21.62 -20.70
C LEU A 422 3.85 -21.95 -21.46
N LYS A 423 3.90 -22.32 -22.74
CA LYS A 423 2.69 -22.78 -23.47
C LYS A 423 2.03 -23.97 -22.78
N GLU A 424 2.84 -24.84 -22.17
CA GLU A 424 2.37 -26.03 -21.47
C GLU A 424 2.24 -25.81 -19.95
N ASN A 425 3.06 -24.94 -19.37
CA ASN A 425 3.26 -24.84 -17.92
C ASN A 425 2.98 -23.44 -17.35
N ILE A 426 1.95 -22.78 -17.85
CA ILE A 426 1.41 -21.56 -17.23
C ILE A 426 -0.08 -21.70 -17.01
N SER A 427 -0.58 -21.19 -15.88
CA SER A 427 -2.02 -21.13 -15.60
C SER A 427 -2.32 -19.92 -14.69
N TRP A 428 -3.59 -19.53 -14.63
CA TRP A 428 -4.04 -18.40 -13.82
C TRP A 428 -5.42 -18.66 -13.25
N ALA A 429 -5.69 -18.05 -12.10
CA ALA A 429 -6.98 -18.06 -11.44
C ALA A 429 -7.26 -16.69 -10.82
N VAL A 430 -8.52 -16.36 -10.61
CA VAL A 430 -8.92 -15.09 -9.99
C VAL A 430 -9.67 -15.38 -8.71
N VAL A 431 -9.32 -14.68 -7.63
CA VAL A 431 -9.98 -14.81 -6.32
C VAL A 431 -10.52 -13.44 -5.90
N SER A 432 -11.80 -13.36 -5.61
CA SER A 432 -12.43 -12.13 -5.10
C SER A 432 -11.97 -11.83 -3.67
N ALA A 433 -12.12 -10.58 -3.22
CA ALA A 433 -11.82 -10.20 -1.83
C ALA A 433 -12.70 -10.89 -0.78
N ASN A 434 -13.74 -11.62 -1.19
CA ASN A 434 -14.53 -12.45 -0.28
C ASN A 434 -14.01 -13.90 -0.19
N GLY A 435 -12.92 -14.22 -0.92
CA GLY A 435 -12.36 -15.55 -0.96
C GLY A 435 -13.14 -16.49 -1.87
N GLU A 436 -13.75 -15.98 -2.95
CA GLU A 436 -14.42 -16.83 -3.93
C GLU A 436 -13.61 -16.89 -5.22
N VAL A 437 -13.46 -18.09 -5.78
CA VAL A 437 -12.83 -18.26 -7.09
C VAL A 437 -13.80 -17.74 -8.15
N VAL A 438 -13.34 -16.80 -8.96
CA VAL A 438 -14.15 -16.17 -10.01
C VAL A 438 -14.17 -17.07 -11.25
N ASP A 439 -15.38 -17.32 -11.75
CA ASP A 439 -15.59 -17.97 -13.04
C ASP A 439 -15.13 -17.05 -14.18
N LEU A 440 -14.05 -17.43 -14.84
CA LEU A 440 -13.45 -16.64 -15.92
C LEU A 440 -14.38 -16.46 -17.13
N GLN A 441 -15.42 -17.30 -17.30
CA GLN A 441 -16.43 -17.08 -18.34
C GLN A 441 -17.28 -15.83 -18.09
N LYS A 442 -17.41 -15.44 -16.82
CA LYS A 442 -18.11 -14.23 -16.37
C LYS A 442 -17.18 -13.03 -16.21
N PHE A 443 -15.90 -13.19 -16.56
CA PHE A 443 -14.90 -12.12 -16.54
C PHE A 443 -14.28 -11.93 -17.93
N PRO A 444 -15.08 -11.64 -18.97
CA PRO A 444 -14.58 -11.46 -20.31
C PRO A 444 -13.51 -10.38 -20.44
N SER A 445 -13.42 -9.33 -19.63
CA SER A 445 -12.32 -8.35 -19.85
C SER A 445 -10.92 -8.87 -19.48
N LEU A 446 -10.79 -9.98 -18.76
CA LEU A 446 -9.47 -10.51 -18.39
C LEU A 446 -8.65 -10.89 -19.62
N LYS A 447 -7.43 -10.34 -19.69
CA LYS A 447 -6.44 -10.59 -20.73
C LYS A 447 -5.07 -10.82 -20.08
N VAL A 448 -4.63 -12.07 -20.08
CA VAL A 448 -3.32 -12.49 -19.58
C VAL A 448 -2.36 -12.67 -20.76
N THR A 449 -1.26 -11.93 -20.80
CA THR A 449 -0.26 -11.95 -21.88
C THR A 449 1.16 -12.11 -21.30
N VAL A 450 1.96 -13.02 -21.85
CA VAL A 450 3.38 -13.12 -21.48
C VAL A 450 4.18 -12.08 -22.25
N ILE A 451 5.09 -11.40 -21.57
CA ILE A 451 6.00 -10.43 -22.17
C ILE A 451 7.45 -10.65 -21.68
N SER A 452 8.42 -10.23 -22.49
CA SER A 452 9.81 -10.08 -22.07
C SER A 452 10.23 -8.62 -22.18
N THR A 453 10.88 -8.06 -21.16
CA THR A 453 11.43 -6.70 -21.18
C THR A 453 12.94 -6.77 -21.00
N PRO A 454 13.73 -6.22 -21.95
CA PRO A 454 15.17 -6.08 -21.75
C PRO A 454 15.44 -5.11 -20.59
N LEU A 455 16.24 -5.54 -19.62
CA LEU A 455 16.73 -4.73 -18.51
C LEU A 455 18.23 -4.52 -18.68
N THR A 456 18.64 -3.28 -18.90
CA THR A 456 20.06 -2.92 -19.05
C THR A 456 20.53 -2.18 -17.82
N LEU A 457 21.53 -2.75 -17.13
CA LEU A 457 22.23 -2.09 -16.04
C LEU A 457 23.57 -1.55 -16.54
N SER A 458 23.62 -0.26 -16.82
CA SER A 458 24.86 0.42 -17.22
C SER A 458 25.84 0.53 -16.07
N GLU A 459 27.13 0.59 -16.38
CA GLU A 459 28.20 0.77 -15.40
C GLU A 459 27.94 1.98 -14.48
N GLY A 460 28.00 1.76 -13.16
CA GLY A 460 27.75 2.80 -12.15
C GLY A 460 26.27 3.18 -11.93
N ALA A 461 25.32 2.60 -12.67
CA ALA A 461 23.90 2.84 -12.45
C ALA A 461 23.39 2.06 -11.20
N LYS A 462 22.56 2.71 -10.38
CA LYS A 462 21.93 2.07 -9.20
C LYS A 462 20.70 1.21 -9.56
N TYR A 463 20.05 1.51 -10.68
CA TYR A 463 18.82 0.85 -11.12
C TYR A 463 18.91 0.57 -12.63
N PRO A 464 18.35 -0.55 -13.11
CA PRO A 464 18.33 -0.87 -14.52
C PRO A 464 17.41 0.09 -15.28
N THR A 465 17.68 0.23 -16.58
CA THR A 465 16.80 0.88 -17.54
C THR A 465 16.00 -0.18 -18.29
N GLU A 466 14.74 0.13 -18.58
CA GLU A 466 13.84 -0.76 -19.32
C GLU A 466 13.88 -0.45 -20.82
N GLY A 467 14.10 -1.49 -21.62
CA GLY A 467 13.89 -1.47 -23.06
C GLY A 467 12.41 -1.63 -23.43
N LEU A 468 12.13 -1.70 -24.73
CA LEU A 468 10.77 -1.95 -25.21
C LEU A 468 10.37 -3.42 -24.93
N PRO A 469 9.20 -3.67 -24.31
CA PRO A 469 8.72 -5.03 -24.11
C PRO A 469 8.35 -5.73 -25.42
N THR A 470 8.73 -6.99 -25.54
CA THR A 470 8.24 -7.91 -26.57
C THR A 470 7.07 -8.71 -26.02
N HIS A 471 5.97 -8.79 -26.77
CA HIS A 471 4.77 -9.52 -26.40
C HIS A 471 4.73 -10.90 -27.06
N TYR A 472 4.33 -11.93 -26.29
CA TYR A 472 4.18 -13.31 -26.74
C TYR A 472 2.73 -13.79 -26.56
N PRO A 473 1.79 -13.25 -27.35
CA PRO A 473 0.38 -13.59 -27.22
C PRO A 473 0.09 -15.09 -27.43
N GLU A 474 0.90 -15.76 -28.25
CA GLU A 474 0.77 -17.19 -28.57
C GLU A 474 0.93 -18.13 -27.37
N VAL A 475 1.47 -17.64 -26.25
CA VAL A 475 1.61 -18.45 -25.02
C VAL A 475 0.25 -18.67 -24.34
N THR A 476 -0.66 -17.70 -24.43
CA THR A 476 -1.96 -17.72 -23.74
C THR A 476 -3.15 -17.64 -24.68
N ARG A 477 -2.93 -17.38 -25.98
CA ARG A 477 -3.98 -17.24 -27.00
C ARG A 477 -4.90 -18.46 -27.01
N GLY A 478 -6.21 -18.19 -27.11
CA GLY A 478 -7.25 -19.23 -27.19
C GLY A 478 -7.63 -19.87 -25.85
N ARG A 479 -6.94 -19.53 -24.76
CA ARG A 479 -7.30 -19.94 -23.39
C ARG A 479 -8.24 -18.92 -22.75
N LEU A 480 -9.12 -19.37 -21.87
CA LEU A 480 -10.09 -18.51 -21.19
C LEU A 480 -9.37 -17.46 -20.31
N GLY A 481 -9.62 -16.18 -20.55
CA GLY A 481 -8.89 -15.07 -19.91
C GLY A 481 -7.47 -14.82 -20.45
N GLY A 482 -7.05 -15.55 -21.48
CA GLY A 482 -5.77 -15.39 -22.15
C GLY A 482 -5.77 -14.25 -23.16
N HIS A 483 -4.70 -14.13 -23.96
CA HIS A 483 -4.60 -13.10 -24.98
C HIS A 483 -5.70 -13.25 -26.05
N ARG A 484 -6.23 -12.09 -26.48
CA ARG A 484 -7.17 -11.96 -27.61
C ARG A 484 -6.66 -10.89 -28.57
N ASP A 485 -6.96 -11.07 -29.86
CA ASP A 485 -6.53 -10.18 -30.94
C ASP A 485 -7.52 -8.98 -31.12
N ASP A 486 -8.23 -8.62 -30.06
CA ASP A 486 -9.32 -7.63 -30.02
C ASP A 486 -8.87 -6.17 -30.07
#